data_AF-A0A7X3REA4-F1
#
_entry.id   AF-A0A7X3REA4-F1
#
_cell.length_a   1.000
_cell.length_b   1.000
_cell.length_c   1.000
_cell.angle_alpha   90.00
_cell.angle_beta   90.00
_cell.angle_gamma   90.00
#
_symmetry.space_group_name_H-M   'P 1'
#
loop_
_entity.id
_entity.type
_entity.pdbx_description
1 polymer ?
#
loop_
_entity_poly.entity_id
_entity_poly.type
_entity_poly.pdbx_seq_one_letter_code
_entity_poly.pdbx_strand_id
1 'polypeptide(L)'
;MNMFFSAIMAEEMLRQMSLETASRRFEAIRNDLILSNIRLVIAIARGRTQGDNLDLVDVFQSGVMGLMTAIDRFDAFRGLRFSTFATHWIRQAIGRSQANEGRSVRFPVHVHEELKSFYQQLATTVSEFEKEPSSPQVARLMHMDLHRMEYLIELGKPLVSLDLMLDTYRESAEELLWDDVMDSENVTSMD
;
A
#
# COMPACT_ATOMS: atom_id res chain seq x y z
N MET A 1 4.95 -4.96 63.73
CA MET A 1 5.69 -4.85 62.44
C MET A 1 4.92 -5.49 61.27
N ASN A 2 4.36 -6.71 61.41
CA ASN A 2 3.56 -7.37 60.35
C ASN A 2 2.27 -6.64 59.93
N MET A 3 1.54 -5.99 60.85
CA MET A 3 0.27 -5.31 60.50
C MET A 3 0.46 -4.05 59.64
N PHE A 4 1.57 -3.33 59.81
CA PHE A 4 1.85 -2.15 58.99
C PHE A 4 2.29 -2.56 57.58
N PHE A 5 3.09 -3.62 57.45
CA PHE A 5 3.46 -4.17 56.15
C PHE A 5 2.23 -4.74 55.42
N SER A 6 1.33 -5.45 56.11
CA SER A 6 0.10 -5.95 55.48
C SER A 6 -0.85 -4.83 55.05
N ALA A 7 -0.94 -3.73 55.81
CA ALA A 7 -1.77 -2.58 55.44
C ALA A 7 -1.22 -1.86 54.20
N ILE A 8 0.10 -1.65 54.14
CA ILE A 8 0.77 -1.06 52.96
C ILE A 8 0.62 -1.97 51.74
N MET A 9 0.77 -3.29 51.90
CA MET A 9 0.55 -4.24 50.80
C MET A 9 -0.91 -4.28 50.34
N ALA A 10 -1.88 -4.16 51.24
CA ALA A 10 -3.30 -4.11 50.89
C ALA A 10 -3.68 -2.82 50.14
N GLU A 11 -3.13 -1.67 50.56
CA GLU A 11 -3.32 -0.40 49.87
C GLU A 11 -2.69 -0.42 48.47
N GLU A 12 -1.48 -1.00 48.34
CA GLU A 12 -0.84 -1.19 47.04
C GLU A 12 -1.63 -2.16 46.14
N MET A 13 -2.16 -3.26 46.69
CA MET A 13 -3.04 -4.17 45.93
C MET A 13 -4.32 -3.47 45.45
N LEU A 14 -4.98 -2.69 46.31
CA LEU A 14 -6.16 -1.91 45.93
C LEU A 14 -5.84 -0.89 44.84
N ARG A 15 -4.69 -0.22 44.94
CA ARG A 15 -4.20 0.71 43.92
C ARG A 15 -3.97 -0.02 42.59
N GLN A 16 -3.29 -1.17 42.61
CA GLN A 16 -3.07 -1.97 41.39
C GLN A 16 -4.37 -2.44 40.76
N MET A 17 -5.33 -2.92 41.55
CA MET A 17 -6.66 -3.29 41.06
C MET A 17 -7.42 -2.10 40.45
N SER A 18 -7.31 -0.91 41.05
CA SER A 18 -7.93 0.31 40.51
C SER A 18 -7.32 0.74 39.16
N LEU A 19 -6.00 0.59 39.01
CA LEU A 19 -5.30 0.86 37.76
C LEU A 19 -5.67 -0.16 36.68
N GLU A 20 -5.74 -1.43 37.04
CA GLU A 20 -6.11 -2.49 36.11
C GLU A 20 -7.55 -2.31 35.59
N THR A 21 -8.49 -2.00 36.49
CA THR A 21 -9.88 -1.71 36.10
C THR A 21 -10.01 -0.46 35.24
N ALA A 22 -9.24 0.59 35.53
CA ALA A 22 -9.18 1.79 34.70
C ALA A 22 -8.60 1.49 33.31
N SER A 23 -7.52 0.70 33.24
CA SER A 23 -6.89 0.29 31.97
C SER A 23 -7.86 -0.51 31.09
N ARG A 24 -8.55 -1.50 31.66
CA ARG A 24 -9.55 -2.29 30.94
C ARG A 24 -10.70 -1.43 30.41
N ARG A 25 -11.16 -0.46 31.21
CA ARG A 25 -12.19 0.50 30.77
C ARG A 25 -11.69 1.36 29.61
N PHE A 26 -10.46 1.84 29.69
CA PHE A 26 -9.85 2.63 28.63
C PHE A 26 -9.74 1.83 27.32
N GLU A 27 -9.27 0.58 27.39
CA GLU A 27 -9.19 -0.31 26.22
C GLU A 27 -10.55 -0.58 25.59
N ALA A 28 -11.59 -0.83 26.41
CA ALA A 28 -12.94 -1.02 25.91
C ALA A 28 -13.45 0.21 25.15
N ILE A 29 -13.30 1.41 25.73
CA ILE A 29 -13.69 2.67 25.08
C ILE A 29 -12.89 2.90 23.80
N ARG A 30 -11.59 2.62 23.81
CA ARG A 30 -10.72 2.74 22.64
C ARG A 30 -11.18 1.82 21.51
N ASN A 31 -11.51 0.56 21.83
CA ASN A 31 -12.03 -0.40 20.87
C ASN A 31 -13.37 0.03 20.27
N ASP A 32 -14.31 0.50 21.11
CA ASP A 32 -15.59 1.01 20.63
C ASP A 32 -15.42 2.20 19.69
N LEU A 33 -14.48 3.10 19.98
CA LEU A 33 -14.16 4.25 19.14
C LEU A 33 -13.54 3.83 17.80
N ILE A 34 -12.66 2.82 17.81
CA ILE A 34 -12.10 2.24 16.58
C ILE A 34 -13.23 1.65 15.74
N LEU A 35 -14.03 0.74 16.31
CA LEU A 35 -15.11 0.03 15.62
C LEU A 35 -16.12 1.00 14.99
N SER A 36 -16.49 2.05 15.73
CA SER A 36 -17.40 3.09 15.25
C SER A 36 -16.90 3.85 14.02
N ASN A 37 -15.57 3.90 13.81
CA ASN A 37 -14.94 4.65 12.73
C ASN A 37 -14.32 3.77 11.62
N ILE A 38 -14.46 2.44 11.67
CA ILE A 38 -13.91 1.53 10.65
C ILE A 38 -14.42 1.86 9.24
N ARG A 39 -15.67 2.30 9.10
CA ARG A 39 -16.26 2.67 7.79
C ARG A 39 -15.50 3.81 7.11
N LEU A 40 -14.96 4.74 7.88
CA LEU A 40 -14.12 5.82 7.35
C LEU A 40 -12.83 5.26 6.74
N VAL A 41 -12.20 4.29 7.43
CA VAL A 41 -10.99 3.63 6.93
C VAL A 41 -11.27 2.90 5.63
N ILE A 42 -12.35 2.12 5.55
CA ILE A 42 -12.75 1.40 4.33
C ILE A 42 -12.97 2.38 3.17
N ALA A 43 -13.65 3.50 3.41
CA ALA A 43 -13.90 4.51 2.39
C ALA A 43 -12.60 5.13 1.85
N ILE A 44 -11.62 5.37 2.71
CA ILE A 44 -10.31 5.90 2.31
C ILE A 44 -9.47 4.83 1.61
N ALA A 45 -9.45 3.60 2.13
CA ALA A 45 -8.68 2.47 1.61
C ALA A 45 -9.07 2.11 0.18
N ARG A 46 -10.39 2.03 -0.11
CA ARG A 46 -10.90 1.71 -1.46
C ARG A 46 -10.40 2.68 -2.55
N GLY A 47 -10.22 3.95 -2.22
CA GLY A 47 -9.68 4.94 -3.15
C GLY A 47 -8.15 4.90 -3.32
N ARG A 48 -7.45 4.06 -2.54
CA ARG A 48 -6.00 3.91 -2.57
C ARG A 48 -5.51 2.58 -3.11
N THR A 49 -6.37 1.57 -3.20
CA THR A 49 -6.03 0.25 -3.79
C THR A 49 -5.99 0.28 -5.33
N GLN A 50 -6.52 1.32 -5.98
CA GLN A 50 -6.51 1.41 -7.44
C GLN A 50 -5.10 1.70 -7.96
N GLY A 51 -4.44 0.68 -8.53
CA GLY A 51 -3.15 0.81 -9.23
C GLY A 51 -1.91 0.47 -8.41
N ASP A 52 -2.05 0.05 -7.15
CA ASP A 52 -0.93 -0.39 -6.30
C ASP A 52 -0.95 -1.92 -6.11
N ASN A 53 0.21 -2.54 -5.85
CA ASN A 53 0.32 -4.00 -5.73
C ASN A 53 -0.10 -4.56 -4.35
N LEU A 54 -0.67 -3.73 -3.47
CA LEU A 54 -1.13 -4.18 -2.15
C LEU A 54 -2.60 -4.55 -2.20
N ASP A 55 -2.94 -5.65 -1.53
CA ASP A 55 -4.33 -6.05 -1.38
C ASP A 55 -5.12 -5.04 -0.53
N LEU A 56 -6.43 -4.99 -0.77
CA LEU A 56 -7.33 -4.12 -0.01
C LEU A 56 -7.25 -4.42 1.49
N VAL A 57 -7.05 -5.69 1.89
CA VAL A 57 -6.93 -6.08 3.29
C VAL A 57 -5.68 -5.43 3.91
N ASP A 58 -4.54 -5.42 3.22
CA ASP A 58 -3.29 -4.84 3.73
C ASP A 58 -3.38 -3.31 3.81
N VAL A 59 -3.96 -2.68 2.79
CA VAL A 59 -4.25 -1.23 2.80
C VAL A 59 -5.21 -0.88 3.93
N PHE A 60 -6.22 -1.72 4.18
CA PHE A 60 -7.16 -1.51 5.27
C PHE A 60 -6.48 -1.62 6.64
N GLN A 61 -5.66 -2.66 6.85
CA GLN A 61 -4.95 -2.86 8.12
C GLN A 61 -4.00 -1.70 8.44
N SER A 62 -3.23 -1.24 7.45
CA SER A 62 -2.39 -0.04 7.62
C SER A 62 -3.21 1.21 7.92
N GLY A 63 -4.38 1.36 7.29
CA GLY A 63 -5.34 2.40 7.61
C GLY A 63 -5.87 2.33 9.05
N VAL A 64 -6.15 1.13 9.57
CA VAL A 64 -6.57 0.93 10.96
C VAL A 64 -5.47 1.33 11.94
N MET A 65 -4.20 1.04 11.66
CA MET A 65 -3.06 1.52 12.45
C MET A 65 -2.97 3.06 12.47
N GLY A 66 -3.26 3.70 11.33
CA GLY A 66 -3.38 5.15 11.23
C GLY A 66 -4.53 5.71 12.07
N LEU A 67 -5.69 5.06 12.05
CA LEU A 67 -6.85 5.43 12.88
C LEU A 67 -6.53 5.33 14.38
N MET A 68 -5.88 4.26 14.81
CA MET A 68 -5.44 4.09 16.19
C MET A 68 -4.53 5.24 16.64
N THR A 69 -3.55 5.60 15.80
CA THR A 69 -2.65 6.74 16.06
C THR A 69 -3.42 8.07 16.14
N ALA A 70 -4.47 8.24 15.32
CA ALA A 70 -5.32 9.42 15.38
C ALA A 70 -6.11 9.49 16.68
N ILE A 71 -6.66 8.37 17.16
CA ILE A 71 -7.39 8.29 18.42
C ILE A 71 -6.48 8.69 19.59
N ASP A 72 -5.26 8.14 19.62
CA ASP A 72 -4.31 8.39 20.70
C ASP A 72 -3.82 9.85 20.76
N ARG A 73 -3.96 10.62 19.66
CA ARG A 73 -3.48 12.00 19.53
C ARG A 73 -4.59 13.04 19.42
N PHE A 74 -5.85 12.62 19.34
CA PHE A 74 -6.95 13.55 19.11
C PHE A 74 -7.30 14.32 20.38
N ASP A 75 -7.46 15.63 20.22
CA ASP A 75 -7.86 16.55 21.29
C ASP A 75 -9.25 17.11 20.97
N ALA A 76 -10.24 16.66 21.74
CA ALA A 76 -11.64 17.05 21.54
C ALA A 76 -11.91 18.53 21.87
N PHE A 77 -11.04 19.19 22.64
CA PHE A 77 -11.24 20.58 23.05
C PHE A 77 -10.84 21.59 21.97
N ARG A 78 -10.19 21.14 20.89
CA ARG A 78 -9.74 22.01 19.77
C ARG A 78 -10.84 22.35 18.76
N GLY A 79 -12.07 21.84 18.94
CA GLY A 79 -13.22 22.18 18.09
C GLY A 79 -13.20 21.59 16.67
N LEU A 80 -12.29 20.66 16.38
CA LEU A 80 -12.21 19.96 15.09
C LEU A 80 -12.95 18.62 15.15
N ARG A 81 -13.64 18.27 14.06
CA ARG A 81 -14.27 16.94 13.95
C ARG A 81 -13.19 15.86 13.87
N PHE A 82 -13.40 14.77 14.61
CA PHE A 82 -12.48 13.62 14.63
C PHE A 82 -12.20 13.06 13.23
N SER A 83 -13.23 12.92 12.39
CA SER A 83 -13.08 12.39 11.03
C SER A 83 -12.11 13.21 10.16
N THR A 84 -12.11 14.53 10.31
CA THR A 84 -11.17 15.42 9.62
C THR A 84 -9.73 15.15 10.06
N PHE A 85 -9.50 15.02 11.37
CA PHE A 85 -8.17 14.72 11.92
C PHE A 85 -7.69 13.31 11.51
N ALA A 86 -8.55 12.30 11.70
CA ALA A 86 -8.24 10.90 11.41
C ALA A 86 -7.90 10.67 9.94
N THR A 87 -8.53 11.39 9.03
CA THR A 87 -8.27 11.27 7.58
C THR A 87 -6.80 11.48 7.22
N HIS A 88 -6.09 12.41 7.87
CA HIS A 88 -4.67 12.65 7.60
C HIS A 88 -3.80 11.47 8.06
N TRP A 89 -4.05 10.96 9.26
CA TRP A 89 -3.31 9.82 9.82
C TRP A 89 -3.58 8.52 9.05
N ILE A 90 -4.83 8.28 8.65
CA ILE A 90 -5.20 7.11 7.84
C ILE A 90 -4.48 7.17 6.48
N ARG A 91 -4.54 8.31 5.77
CA ARG A 91 -3.86 8.45 4.47
C ARG A 91 -2.35 8.35 4.59
N GLN A 92 -1.76 8.86 5.67
CA GLN A 92 -0.32 8.78 5.92
C GLN A 92 0.11 7.33 6.18
N ALA A 93 -0.62 6.60 7.03
CA ALA A 93 -0.30 5.22 7.34
C ALA A 93 -0.40 4.32 6.10
N ILE A 94 -1.47 4.48 5.32
CA ILE A 94 -1.64 3.78 4.03
C ILE A 94 -0.48 4.10 3.08
N GLY A 95 -0.18 5.39 2.85
CA GLY A 95 0.88 5.78 1.94
C GLY A 95 2.27 5.28 2.37
N ARG A 96 2.52 5.22 3.69
CA ARG A 96 3.76 4.65 4.23
C ARG A 96 3.86 3.14 4.06
N SER A 97 2.77 2.40 4.26
CA SER A 97 2.73 0.96 3.99
C SER A 97 2.93 0.70 2.50
N GLN A 98 2.24 1.44 1.62
CA GLN A 98 2.44 1.35 0.17
C GLN A 98 3.88 1.59 -0.28
N ALA A 99 4.56 2.60 0.29
CA ALA A 99 5.95 2.86 -0.04
C ALA A 99 6.92 1.77 0.45
N ASN A 100 6.62 1.10 1.57
CA ASN A 100 7.51 0.10 2.18
C ASN A 100 7.25 -1.33 1.71
N GLU A 101 5.99 -1.67 1.45
CA GLU A 101 5.50 -3.04 1.24
C GLU A 101 4.85 -3.23 -0.14
N GLY A 102 4.51 -2.15 -0.85
CA GLY A 102 3.80 -2.19 -2.12
C GLY A 102 4.62 -2.64 -3.33
N ARG A 103 5.90 -2.95 -3.15
CA ARG A 103 6.77 -3.51 -4.18
C ARG A 103 7.56 -4.68 -3.60
N SER A 104 7.76 -5.71 -4.42
CA SER A 104 8.58 -6.86 -4.06
C SER A 104 10.04 -6.44 -3.76
N VAL A 105 10.57 -5.47 -4.50
CA VAL A 105 11.83 -4.79 -4.15
C VAL A 105 11.52 -3.46 -3.48
N ARG A 106 11.97 -3.33 -2.22
CA ARG A 106 11.75 -2.14 -1.41
C ARG A 106 12.60 -0.98 -1.91
N PHE A 107 11.97 0.17 -2.13
CA PHE A 107 12.65 1.43 -2.37
C PHE A 107 12.65 2.34 -1.14
N PRO A 108 13.63 3.24 -1.00
CA PRO A 108 13.55 4.34 -0.05
C PRO A 108 12.33 5.23 -0.33
N VAL A 109 11.77 5.83 0.72
CA VAL A 109 10.53 6.66 0.64
C VAL A 109 10.68 7.80 -0.37
N HIS A 110 11.82 8.49 -0.41
CA HIS A 110 12.04 9.61 -1.34
C HIS A 110 12.03 9.18 -2.81
N VAL A 111 12.52 7.97 -3.13
CA VAL A 111 12.50 7.42 -4.49
C VAL A 111 11.06 7.07 -4.90
N HIS A 112 10.29 6.50 -3.98
CA HIS A 112 8.87 6.22 -4.21
C HIS A 112 8.07 7.51 -4.44
N GLU A 113 8.32 8.55 -3.64
CA GLU A 113 7.70 9.87 -3.80
C GLU A 113 8.09 10.52 -5.15
N GLU A 114 9.35 10.41 -5.56
CA GLU A 114 9.84 10.89 -6.85
C GLU A 114 9.13 10.19 -8.01
N LEU A 115 9.06 8.84 -8.01
CA LEU A 115 8.35 8.06 -9.02
C LEU A 115 6.87 8.43 -9.08
N LYS A 116 6.22 8.55 -7.92
CA LYS A 116 4.80 8.92 -7.86
C LYS A 116 4.57 10.31 -8.46
N SER A 117 5.37 11.29 -8.08
CA SER A 117 5.25 12.65 -8.64
C SER A 117 5.52 12.66 -10.14
N PHE A 118 6.50 11.87 -10.59
CA PHE A 118 6.81 11.73 -12.00
C PHE A 118 5.62 11.17 -12.78
N TYR A 119 5.03 10.05 -12.36
CA TYR A 119 3.88 9.46 -13.04
C TYR A 119 2.63 10.34 -12.98
N GLN A 120 2.42 11.09 -11.90
CA GLN A 120 1.32 12.05 -11.82
C GLN A 120 1.48 13.17 -12.85
N GLN A 121 2.67 13.78 -12.93
CA GLN A 121 2.96 14.80 -13.93
C GLN A 121 2.90 14.24 -15.36
N LEU A 122 3.40 13.01 -15.56
CA LEU A 122 3.37 12.33 -16.85
C LEU A 122 1.93 12.13 -17.32
N ALA A 123 1.05 11.62 -16.44
CA ALA A 123 -0.37 11.43 -16.74
C ALA A 123 -1.07 12.75 -17.09
N THR A 124 -0.80 13.83 -16.34
CA THR A 124 -1.34 15.17 -16.66
C THR A 124 -0.83 15.66 -18.01
N THR A 125 0.47 15.55 -18.27
CA THR A 125 1.10 16.04 -19.51
C THR A 125 0.58 15.28 -20.72
N VAL A 126 0.50 13.93 -20.64
CA VAL A 126 0.03 13.09 -21.75
C VAL A 126 -1.46 13.31 -22.01
N SER A 127 -2.26 13.57 -20.97
CA SER A 127 -3.70 13.82 -21.11
C SER A 127 -4.04 15.10 -21.88
N GLU A 128 -3.10 16.03 -22.04
CA GLU A 128 -3.30 17.27 -22.80
C GLU A 128 -3.16 17.08 -24.31
N PHE A 129 -2.66 15.93 -24.77
CA PHE A 129 -2.44 15.65 -26.18
C PHE A 129 -3.50 14.70 -26.76
N GLU A 130 -3.95 14.99 -27.98
CA GLU A 130 -4.83 14.11 -28.74
C GLU A 130 -4.10 12.87 -29.33
N LYS A 131 -2.76 12.91 -29.40
CA LYS A 131 -1.89 11.84 -29.90
C LYS A 131 -0.77 11.57 -28.92
N GLU A 132 -0.30 10.32 -28.86
CA GLU A 132 0.82 9.94 -27.99
C GLU A 132 2.05 10.80 -28.25
N PRO A 133 2.51 11.60 -27.26
CA PRO A 133 3.69 12.45 -27.41
C PRO A 133 4.96 11.60 -27.36
N SER A 134 5.97 11.98 -28.15
CA SER A 134 7.27 11.29 -28.12
C SER A 134 8.03 11.56 -26.81
N SER A 135 8.86 10.60 -26.36
CA SER A 135 9.66 10.74 -25.13
C SER A 135 10.45 12.06 -25.05
N PRO A 136 11.14 12.53 -26.12
CA PRO A 136 11.84 13.82 -26.07
C PRO A 136 10.91 15.04 -25.94
N GLN A 137 9.68 14.96 -26.43
CA GLN A 137 8.68 16.03 -26.27
C GLN A 137 8.20 16.12 -24.84
N VAL A 138 7.87 14.97 -24.23
CA VAL A 138 7.45 14.89 -22.82
C VAL A 138 8.54 15.41 -21.89
N ALA A 139 9.79 14.99 -22.09
CA ALA A 139 10.93 15.45 -21.28
C ALA A 139 11.07 16.99 -21.29
N ARG A 140 10.92 17.63 -22.46
CA ARG A 140 10.96 19.09 -22.58
C ARG A 140 9.83 19.79 -21.84
N LEU A 141 8.62 19.23 -21.88
CA LEU A 141 7.43 19.79 -21.22
C LEU A 141 7.52 19.65 -19.70
N MET A 142 8.05 18.53 -19.23
CA MET A 142 8.30 18.29 -17.80
C MET A 142 9.54 19.01 -17.28
N HIS A 143 10.25 19.76 -18.13
CA HIS A 143 11.53 20.41 -17.81
C HIS A 143 12.55 19.44 -17.20
N MET A 144 12.59 18.21 -17.71
CA MET A 144 13.45 17.13 -17.23
C MET A 144 14.41 16.68 -18.33
N ASP A 145 15.61 16.27 -17.93
CA ASP A 145 16.55 15.64 -18.84
C ASP A 145 16.01 14.29 -19.36
N LEU A 146 16.25 14.00 -20.64
CA LEU A 146 15.75 12.79 -21.28
C LEU A 146 16.28 11.51 -20.61
N HIS A 147 17.57 11.47 -20.25
CA HIS A 147 18.16 10.29 -19.61
C HIS A 147 17.58 10.09 -18.21
N ARG A 148 17.33 11.18 -17.48
CA ARG A 148 16.67 11.10 -16.16
C ARG A 148 15.25 10.54 -16.28
N MET A 149 14.49 10.97 -17.28
CA MET A 149 13.15 10.47 -17.53
C MET A 149 13.16 8.97 -17.87
N GLU A 150 14.05 8.55 -18.76
CA GLU A 150 14.23 7.14 -19.13
C GLU A 150 14.62 6.28 -17.92
N TYR A 151 15.52 6.79 -17.06
CA TYR A 151 15.89 6.12 -15.81
C TYR A 151 14.69 5.94 -14.87
N LEU A 152 13.85 6.97 -14.69
CA LEU A 152 12.66 6.88 -13.85
C LEU A 152 11.62 5.90 -14.43
N ILE A 153 11.46 5.87 -15.75
CA ILE A 153 10.60 4.91 -16.44
C ILE A 153 11.11 3.49 -16.19
N GLU A 154 12.42 3.25 -16.34
CA GLU A 154 13.05 1.96 -16.10
C GLU A 154 12.85 1.48 -14.66
N LEU A 155 13.11 2.37 -13.69
CA LEU A 155 12.94 2.08 -12.27
C LEU A 155 11.48 1.82 -11.89
N GLY A 156 10.55 2.44 -12.62
CA GLY A 156 9.12 2.31 -12.41
C GLY A 156 8.53 0.97 -12.87
N LYS A 157 9.20 0.24 -13.77
CA LYS A 157 8.70 -1.02 -14.37
C LYS A 157 8.33 -2.06 -13.30
N PRO A 158 7.21 -2.78 -13.48
CA PRO A 158 6.84 -3.89 -12.61
C PRO A 158 7.78 -5.08 -12.82
N LEU A 159 7.98 -5.87 -11.76
CA LEU A 159 8.67 -7.15 -11.85
C LEU A 159 7.75 -8.17 -12.54
N VAL A 160 8.31 -8.93 -13.46
CA VAL A 160 7.60 -10.00 -14.18
C VAL A 160 8.00 -11.34 -13.57
N SER A 161 7.02 -12.24 -13.39
CA SER A 161 7.30 -13.60 -12.89
C SER A 161 8.04 -14.41 -13.95
N LEU A 162 9.15 -15.04 -13.55
CA LEU A 162 9.90 -15.94 -14.43
C LEU A 162 9.07 -17.18 -14.80
N ASP A 163 8.27 -17.71 -13.87
CA ASP A 163 7.43 -18.88 -14.12
C ASP A 163 6.40 -18.61 -15.22
N LEU A 164 5.78 -17.43 -15.20
CA LEU A 164 4.83 -17.01 -16.24
C LEU A 164 5.52 -16.91 -17.61
N MET A 165 6.75 -16.37 -17.65
CA MET A 165 7.53 -16.32 -18.88
C MET A 165 7.81 -17.73 -19.40
N LEU A 166 8.24 -18.65 -18.52
CA LEU A 166 8.57 -20.03 -18.90
C LEU A 166 7.36 -20.82 -19.42
N ASP A 167 6.18 -20.66 -18.83
CA ASP A 167 4.98 -21.32 -19.34
C ASP A 167 4.59 -20.82 -20.74
N THR A 168 4.68 -19.50 -21.00
CA THR A 168 4.44 -18.98 -22.36
C THR A 168 5.45 -19.51 -23.38
N TYR A 169 6.73 -19.63 -23.01
CA TYR A 169 7.74 -20.24 -23.87
C TYR A 169 7.50 -21.73 -24.08
N ARG A 170 6.99 -22.45 -23.08
CA ARG A 170 6.67 -23.88 -23.21
C ARG A 170 5.49 -24.11 -24.13
N GLU A 171 4.41 -23.32 -24.00
CA GLU A 171 3.24 -23.40 -24.90
C GLU A 171 3.64 -23.11 -26.35
N SER A 172 4.44 -22.06 -26.59
CA SER A 172 4.95 -21.75 -27.93
C SER A 172 5.92 -22.82 -28.46
N ALA A 173 6.74 -23.42 -27.61
CA ALA A 173 7.64 -24.50 -28.02
C ALA A 173 6.87 -25.80 -28.32
N GLU A 174 5.82 -26.10 -27.55
CA GLU A 174 4.92 -27.23 -27.82
C GLU A 174 4.19 -27.02 -29.15
N GLU A 175 3.61 -25.84 -29.40
CA GLU A 175 2.97 -25.49 -30.67
C GLU A 175 3.93 -25.65 -31.87
N LEU A 176 5.18 -25.18 -31.72
CA LEU A 176 6.21 -25.28 -32.75
C LEU A 176 6.70 -26.73 -32.97
N LEU A 177 6.72 -27.56 -31.92
CA LEU A 177 7.04 -28.98 -32.00
C LEU A 177 5.93 -29.80 -32.67
N TRP A 178 4.66 -29.43 -32.45
CA TRP A 178 3.53 -30.09 -33.12
C TRP A 178 3.46 -29.73 -34.60
N ASP A 179 3.78 -28.51 -35.00
CA ASP A 179 3.87 -28.11 -36.42
C ASP A 179 4.94 -28.94 -37.17
N ASP A 180 6.13 -29.12 -36.58
CA ASP A 180 7.20 -29.95 -37.16
C ASP A 180 6.79 -31.43 -37.31
N VAL A 181 6.02 -31.96 -36.35
CA VAL A 181 5.51 -33.34 -36.39
C VAL A 181 4.40 -33.51 -37.42
N MET A 182 3.47 -32.55 -37.51
CA MET A 182 2.35 -32.59 -38.46
C MET A 182 2.80 -32.39 -39.91
N ASP A 183 3.81 -31.57 -40.14
CA ASP A 183 4.44 -31.42 -41.47
C ASP A 183 5.19 -32.70 -41.90
N SER A 184 5.68 -33.50 -40.95
CA SER A 184 6.36 -34.77 -41.24
C SER A 184 5.42 -35.92 -41.64
N GLU A 185 4.17 -35.90 -41.17
CA GLU A 185 3.17 -36.93 -41.51
C GLU A 185 2.49 -36.68 -42.87
N ASN A 186 2.50 -35.44 -43.38
CA ASN A 186 1.82 -35.09 -44.63
C ASN A 186 2.64 -35.41 -45.91
N VAL A 187 3.84 -35.98 -45.77
CA VAL A 187 4.72 -36.35 -46.91
C VAL A 187 4.50 -37.79 -47.40
N THR A 188 3.70 -38.62 -46.73
CA THR A 188 3.60 -40.07 -47.03
C THR A 188 2.31 -40.50 -47.75
N SER A 189 1.63 -39.61 -48.47
CA SER A 189 0.49 -40.01 -49.33
C SER A 189 0.56 -39.41 -50.73
N MET A 190 1.54 -39.90 -51.50
CA MET A 190 1.53 -39.84 -52.95
C MET A 190 2.13 -41.15 -53.47
N ASP A 191 1.29 -42.19 -53.50
CA ASP A 191 1.36 -43.35 -54.42
C ASP A 191 -0.01 -44.06 -54.41
#